data_AF-T0H168-F1
#
_entry.id   AF-T0H168-F1
#
_cell.length_a   1.000
_cell.length_b   1.000
_cell.length_c   1.000
_cell.angle_alpha   90.00
_cell.angle_beta   90.00
_cell.angle_gamma   90.00
#
_symmetry.space_group_name_H-M   'P 1'
#
loop_
_entity.id
_entity.type
_entity.pdbx_description
1 polymer ?
#
loop_
_entity_poly.entity_id
_entity_poly.type
_entity_poly.pdbx_seq_one_letter_code
_entity_poly.pdbx_strand_id
1 'polypeptide(L)'
;MSQNSDPPALNVGLLHCGRFLRSVLKITNRPFIGGISMQNSKPLSFGPNPFTPHPFPEYPRIGFLKNFIQSPLIEIGDYTYYDDPDGPERFEKENVLYHYDFRGDKLLIGKFCAIATGVKFIMNGANHKMNAFSTYPFAIFGNGWEKAAEKLLRLKWWDWSPEKITESLEFLTTLNFKKLDDFV
;
A
#
# COMPACT_ATOMS: atom_id res chain seq x y z
N MET A 1 -23.26 -30.47 -25.53
CA MET A 1 -22.92 -30.11 -24.14
C MET A 1 -21.44 -29.77 -24.08
N SER A 2 -21.13 -28.48 -24.01
CA SER A 2 -19.86 -27.94 -23.52
C SER A 2 -20.09 -26.43 -23.46
N GLN A 3 -20.47 -25.94 -22.28
CA GLN A 3 -20.52 -24.50 -22.02
C GLN A 3 -19.11 -24.08 -21.64
N ASN A 4 -18.46 -23.32 -22.52
CA ASN A 4 -17.28 -22.54 -22.15
C ASN A 4 -17.76 -21.34 -21.35
N SER A 5 -17.71 -21.43 -20.03
CA SER A 5 -17.82 -20.26 -19.15
C SER A 5 -16.45 -19.58 -19.09
N ASP A 6 -16.36 -18.36 -19.60
CA ASP A 6 -15.19 -17.51 -19.41
C ASP A 6 -14.87 -17.37 -17.91
N PRO A 7 -13.58 -17.34 -17.50
CA PRO A 7 -13.22 -17.08 -16.11
C PRO A 7 -13.69 -15.67 -15.72
N PRO A 8 -14.21 -15.47 -14.50
CA PRO A 8 -14.68 -14.15 -14.07
C PRO A 8 -13.52 -13.16 -14.13
N ALA A 9 -13.74 -12.05 -14.84
CA ALA A 9 -12.83 -10.92 -14.86
C ALA A 9 -12.49 -10.53 -13.43
N LEU A 10 -11.19 -10.44 -13.12
CA LEU A 10 -10.68 -9.80 -11.91
C LEU A 10 -11.24 -8.38 -11.86
N ASN A 11 -12.29 -8.18 -11.06
CA ASN A 11 -12.75 -6.87 -10.65
C ASN A 11 -11.64 -6.25 -9.81
N VAL A 12 -10.70 -5.58 -10.47
CA VAL A 12 -9.89 -4.54 -9.83
C VAL A 12 -10.91 -3.46 -9.48
N GLY A 13 -11.39 -3.47 -8.24
CA GLY A 13 -12.32 -2.49 -7.70
C GLY A 13 -11.72 -1.11 -7.80
N LEU A 14 -11.91 -0.46 -8.95
CA LEU A 14 -11.57 0.92 -9.17
C LEU A 14 -12.53 1.71 -8.28
N LEU A 15 -11.97 2.32 -7.24
CA LEU A 15 -12.68 3.19 -6.31
C LEU A 15 -13.39 4.30 -7.12
N HIS A 16 -14.68 4.14 -7.42
CA HIS A 16 -15.49 5.18 -8.05
C HIS A 16 -15.91 6.20 -6.98
N CYS A 17 -14.93 6.86 -6.37
CA CYS A 17 -15.16 8.06 -5.59
C CYS A 17 -14.86 9.25 -6.51
N GLY A 18 -15.88 9.71 -7.23
CA GLY A 18 -15.80 10.87 -8.10
C GLY A 18 -15.16 12.06 -7.37
N ARG A 19 -13.98 12.48 -7.85
CA ARG A 19 -13.25 13.73 -7.52
C ARG A 19 -12.33 13.81 -6.29
N PHE A 20 -11.96 12.75 -5.57
CA PHE A 20 -11.04 12.91 -4.40
C PHE A 20 -9.84 11.95 -4.29
N LEU A 21 -9.40 11.29 -5.37
CA LEU A 21 -8.41 10.20 -5.29
C LEU A 21 -6.92 10.55 -5.49
N ARG A 22 -6.55 11.81 -5.81
CA ARG A 22 -5.13 12.11 -6.13
C ARG A 22 -4.18 12.22 -4.93
N SER A 23 -4.66 12.16 -3.69
CA SER A 23 -3.82 12.35 -2.49
C SER A 23 -3.91 11.23 -1.44
N VAL A 24 -4.61 10.13 -1.74
CA VAL A 24 -5.24 9.31 -0.69
C VAL A 24 -4.56 7.97 -0.41
N LEU A 25 -3.73 7.45 -1.32
CA LEU A 25 -3.01 6.20 -1.11
C LEU A 25 -1.55 6.37 -1.53
N LYS A 26 -0.62 6.15 -0.62
CA LYS A 26 0.83 6.17 -0.91
C LYS A 26 1.51 4.97 -0.29
N ILE A 27 2.33 4.29 -1.10
CA ILE A 27 3.35 3.36 -0.59
C ILE A 27 4.67 4.13 -0.64
N THR A 28 5.34 4.31 0.50
CA THR A 28 6.57 5.15 0.56
C THR A 28 7.52 4.73 1.68
N ASN A 29 8.79 5.08 1.53
CA ASN A 29 9.87 4.83 2.49
C ASN A 29 10.34 6.11 3.22
N ARG A 30 9.56 7.20 3.22
CA ARG A 30 9.93 8.46 3.90
C ARG A 30 9.42 8.52 5.35
N PRO A 31 10.19 9.13 6.28
CA PRO A 31 9.67 9.43 7.61
C PRO A 31 8.63 10.56 7.53
N PHE A 32 7.46 10.34 8.12
CA PHE A 32 6.43 11.36 8.28
C PHE A 32 6.66 12.07 9.62
N ILE A 33 6.77 13.41 9.60
CA ILE A 33 6.88 14.22 10.81
C ILE A 33 5.47 14.69 11.16
N GLY A 34 4.77 13.95 12.00
CA GLY A 34 3.47 14.31 12.55
C GLY A 34 3.52 14.24 14.07
N GLY A 35 3.68 15.39 14.73
CA GLY A 35 3.68 15.49 16.19
C GLY A 35 2.29 15.21 16.78
N ILE A 36 2.25 14.40 17.83
CA ILE A 36 1.04 14.13 18.61
C ILE A 36 0.93 15.21 19.69
N SER A 37 -0.10 16.05 19.61
CA SER A 37 -0.52 16.93 20.71
C SER A 37 -1.79 16.34 21.31
N MET A 38 -1.71 15.89 22.57
CA MET A 38 -2.90 15.56 23.35
C MET A 38 -3.54 16.87 23.82
N GLN A 39 -4.75 17.18 23.32
CA GLN A 39 -5.57 18.25 23.87
C GLN A 39 -6.93 17.74 24.31
N ASN A 40 -7.31 18.16 25.52
CA ASN A 40 -8.50 17.82 26.28
C ASN A 40 -9.80 17.98 25.47
N SER A 41 -10.66 16.95 25.56
CA SER A 41 -11.88 16.79 24.77
C SER A 41 -13.03 17.70 25.24
N LYS A 42 -13.41 18.67 24.41
CA LYS A 42 -14.81 19.12 24.32
C LYS A 42 -15.63 18.01 23.65
N PRO A 43 -16.91 17.80 24.01
CA PRO A 43 -17.77 16.87 23.27
C PRO A 43 -17.84 17.31 21.81
N LEU A 44 -17.46 16.40 20.90
CA LEU A 44 -17.49 16.63 19.45
C LEU A 44 -18.93 16.95 19.04
N SER A 45 -19.19 18.18 18.59
CA SER A 45 -20.55 18.64 18.27
C SER A 45 -21.03 18.20 16.88
N PHE A 46 -20.24 17.43 16.12
CA PHE A 46 -20.61 16.94 14.79
C PHE A 46 -19.92 15.60 14.48
N GLY A 47 -20.71 14.60 14.05
CA GLY A 47 -20.23 13.29 13.58
C GLY A 47 -19.82 12.28 14.66
N PRO A 48 -19.58 11.01 14.29
CA PRO A 48 -19.08 9.99 15.20
C PRO A 48 -17.61 10.28 15.58
N ASN A 49 -17.20 9.85 16.77
CA ASN A 49 -15.80 9.97 17.18
C ASN A 49 -14.92 9.02 16.33
N PRO A 50 -13.87 9.51 15.64
CA PRO A 50 -13.01 8.68 14.80
C PRO A 50 -12.19 7.64 15.60
N PHE A 51 -12.09 7.79 16.91
CA PHE A 51 -11.45 6.84 17.82
C PHE A 51 -12.42 5.77 18.35
N THR A 52 -13.69 5.81 17.95
CA THR A 52 -14.64 4.72 18.23
C THR A 52 -14.44 3.62 17.18
N PRO A 53 -13.94 2.42 17.53
CA PRO A 53 -13.60 1.39 16.55
C PRO A 53 -14.80 0.97 15.70
N HIS A 54 -15.95 0.74 16.35
CA HIS A 54 -17.23 0.45 15.70
C HIS A 54 -18.18 1.64 15.88
N PRO A 55 -18.23 2.60 14.93
CA PRO A 55 -19.14 3.73 15.02
C PRO A 55 -20.62 3.32 14.87
N PHE A 56 -20.88 2.09 14.40
CA PHE A 56 -22.22 1.51 14.31
C PHE A 56 -22.26 0.13 15.00
N PRO A 57 -22.48 0.07 16.33
CA PRO A 57 -22.32 -1.16 17.12
C PRO A 57 -23.22 -2.33 16.68
N GLU A 58 -24.38 -2.05 16.08
CA GLU A 58 -25.29 -3.07 15.54
C GLU A 58 -24.69 -3.84 14.34
N TYR A 59 -23.67 -3.26 13.69
CA TYR A 59 -23.02 -3.80 12.50
C TYR A 59 -21.50 -3.83 12.70
N PRO A 60 -20.97 -4.80 13.47
CA PRO A 60 -19.55 -4.87 13.81
C PRO A 60 -18.63 -5.06 12.59
N ARG A 61 -19.20 -5.51 11.47
CA ARG A 61 -18.53 -5.57 10.16
C ARG A 61 -17.96 -4.23 9.68
N ILE A 62 -18.52 -3.10 10.13
CA ILE A 62 -18.05 -1.76 9.78
C ILE A 62 -17.22 -1.21 10.94
N GLY A 63 -15.99 -0.76 10.64
CA GLY A 63 -15.17 -0.09 11.63
C GLY A 63 -14.23 0.97 11.08
N PHE A 64 -13.92 1.97 11.90
CA PHE A 64 -12.88 2.96 11.60
C PHE A 64 -11.51 2.30 11.71
N LEU A 65 -10.89 2.12 10.55
CA LEU A 65 -9.82 1.15 10.34
C LEU A 65 -8.57 1.47 11.16
N LYS A 66 -8.25 2.76 11.39
CA LYS A 66 -7.09 3.20 12.17
C LYS A 66 -7.02 2.59 13.58
N ASN A 67 -8.16 2.23 14.16
CA ASN A 67 -8.23 1.70 15.53
C ASN A 67 -7.86 0.22 15.62
N PHE A 68 -7.73 -0.46 14.48
CA PHE A 68 -7.41 -1.90 14.39
C PHE A 68 -5.99 -2.18 13.90
N ILE A 69 -5.26 -1.13 13.48
CA ILE A 69 -3.89 -1.23 12.96
C ILE A 69 -2.90 -1.35 14.12
N GLN A 70 -2.02 -2.35 14.04
CA GLN A 70 -0.95 -2.63 15.00
C GLN A 70 0.43 -2.36 14.40
N SER A 71 0.59 -2.56 13.10
CA SER A 71 1.87 -2.39 12.42
C SER A 71 2.30 -0.92 12.39
N PRO A 72 3.53 -0.58 12.82
CA PRO A 72 4.06 0.79 12.70
C PRO A 72 4.38 1.18 11.25
N LEU A 73 4.28 0.23 10.31
CA LEU A 73 4.48 0.45 8.88
C LEU A 73 3.16 0.74 8.13
N ILE A 74 2.03 0.74 8.83
CA ILE A 74 0.72 1.06 8.26
C ILE A 74 0.18 2.31 8.97
N GLU A 75 -0.20 3.32 8.20
CA GLU A 75 -0.79 4.56 8.72
C GLU A 75 -2.15 4.79 8.05
N ILE A 76 -3.19 4.94 8.86
CA ILE A 76 -4.56 5.14 8.38
C ILE A 76 -5.11 6.45 8.96
N GLY A 77 -5.59 7.33 8.08
CA GLY A 77 -6.20 8.59 8.45
C GLY A 77 -7.56 8.45 9.12
N ASP A 78 -7.96 9.47 9.89
CA ASP A 78 -9.27 9.55 10.55
C ASP A 78 -10.44 9.33 9.57
N TYR A 79 -11.53 8.75 10.09
CA TYR A 79 -12.77 8.47 9.37
C TYR A 79 -12.65 7.50 8.18
N THR A 80 -11.46 6.98 7.89
CA THR A 80 -11.30 5.86 6.96
C THR A 80 -11.86 4.61 7.59
N TYR A 81 -12.80 3.97 6.90
CA TYR A 81 -13.46 2.77 7.38
C TYR A 81 -13.28 1.59 6.44
N TYR A 82 -13.38 0.41 7.02
CA TYR A 82 -13.43 -0.86 6.31
C TYR A 82 -14.75 -1.55 6.66
N ASP A 83 -15.41 -2.11 5.65
CA ASP A 83 -16.61 -2.94 5.81
C ASP A 83 -16.27 -4.37 5.36
N ASP A 84 -16.29 -5.32 6.29
CA ASP A 84 -16.03 -6.73 6.04
C ASP A 84 -16.91 -7.63 6.93
N PRO A 85 -17.65 -8.60 6.37
CA PRO A 85 -18.42 -9.59 7.14
C PRO A 85 -17.62 -10.29 8.26
N ASP A 86 -16.32 -10.49 8.06
CA ASP A 86 -15.40 -11.11 9.02
C ASP A 86 -14.81 -10.15 10.06
N GLY A 87 -15.11 -8.86 9.93
CA GLY A 87 -14.72 -7.80 10.86
C GLY A 87 -13.46 -7.02 10.42
N PRO A 88 -13.35 -5.74 10.80
CA PRO A 88 -12.24 -4.87 10.42
C PRO A 88 -10.89 -5.23 11.07
N GLU A 89 -10.91 -6.02 12.14
CA GLU A 89 -9.73 -6.43 12.92
C GLU A 89 -8.73 -7.25 12.08
N ARG A 90 -9.20 -7.91 11.02
CA ARG A 90 -8.39 -8.80 10.19
C ARG A 90 -7.69 -8.09 9.04
N PHE A 91 -7.96 -6.80 8.84
CA PHE A 91 -7.50 -6.04 7.68
C PHE A 91 -5.99 -6.16 7.44
N GLU A 92 -5.15 -6.00 8.47
CA GLU A 92 -3.69 -6.10 8.29
C GLU A 92 -3.28 -7.46 7.74
N LYS A 93 -3.82 -8.53 8.30
CA LYS A 93 -3.47 -9.91 7.94
C LYS A 93 -4.02 -10.30 6.57
N GLU A 94 -5.26 -9.91 6.28
CA GLU A 94 -5.98 -10.42 5.12
C GLU A 94 -5.88 -9.49 3.91
N ASN A 95 -5.71 -8.19 4.12
CA ASN A 95 -5.78 -7.19 3.06
C ASN A 95 -4.44 -6.54 2.76
N VAL A 96 -3.44 -6.61 3.65
CA VAL A 96 -2.09 -6.09 3.40
C VAL A 96 -1.13 -7.25 3.16
N LEU A 97 -0.83 -7.52 1.89
CA LEU A 97 -0.10 -8.71 1.47
C LEU A 97 1.36 -8.40 1.12
N TYR A 98 2.25 -9.33 1.43
CA TYR A 98 3.69 -9.24 1.15
C TYR A 98 4.39 -8.03 1.79
N HIS A 99 3.89 -7.59 2.95
CA HIS A 99 4.49 -6.53 3.74
C HIS A 99 5.47 -7.15 4.73
N TYR A 100 6.77 -6.95 4.52
CA TYR A 100 7.80 -7.55 5.37
C TYR A 100 8.62 -6.46 6.06
N ASP A 101 8.79 -6.56 7.37
CA ASP A 101 9.44 -5.53 8.19
C ASP A 101 10.82 -5.12 7.69
N PHE A 102 11.62 -6.08 7.21
CA PHE A 102 12.98 -5.82 6.72
C PHE A 102 13.01 -4.94 5.46
N ARG A 103 11.88 -4.78 4.74
CA ARG A 103 11.76 -3.85 3.59
C ARG A 103 11.57 -2.40 4.04
N GLY A 104 10.91 -2.20 5.17
CA GLY A 104 10.62 -0.88 5.74
C GLY A 104 9.74 0.02 4.88
N ASP A 105 9.08 -0.51 3.85
CA ASP A 105 8.08 0.22 3.09
C ASP A 105 6.82 0.43 3.92
N LYS A 106 6.08 1.51 3.68
CA LYS A 106 4.87 1.84 4.44
C LYS A 106 3.63 1.83 3.57
N LEU A 107 2.50 1.41 4.13
CA LEU A 107 1.17 1.61 3.56
C LEU A 107 0.54 2.85 4.22
N LEU A 108 0.33 3.92 3.45
CA LEU A 108 -0.32 5.15 3.93
C LEU A 108 -1.69 5.30 3.26
N ILE A 109 -2.76 5.24 4.04
CA ILE A 109 -4.13 5.52 3.60
C ILE A 109 -4.59 6.83 4.25
N GLY A 110 -5.06 7.76 3.43
CA GLY A 110 -5.53 9.08 3.87
C GLY A 110 -6.79 9.03 4.74
N LYS A 111 -7.32 10.21 5.06
CA LYS A 111 -8.58 10.36 5.81
C LYS A 111 -9.79 10.18 4.90
N PHE A 112 -10.94 9.82 5.48
CA PHE A 112 -12.25 9.74 4.81
C PHE A 112 -12.32 8.76 3.62
N CYS A 113 -11.59 7.64 3.69
CA CYS A 113 -11.69 6.58 2.69
C CYS A 113 -12.79 5.57 3.05
N ALA A 114 -13.46 5.06 2.03
CA ALA A 114 -14.36 3.92 2.14
C ALA A 114 -13.70 2.70 1.50
N ILE A 115 -13.35 1.69 2.29
CA ILE A 115 -12.72 0.47 1.80
C ILE A 115 -13.73 -0.67 1.90
N ALA A 116 -14.04 -1.29 0.75
CA ALA A 116 -14.97 -2.41 0.69
C ALA A 116 -14.26 -3.75 0.95
N THR A 117 -15.04 -4.73 1.41
CA THR A 117 -14.63 -6.12 1.62
C THR A 117 -13.79 -6.63 0.44
N GLY A 118 -12.69 -7.32 0.73
CA GLY A 118 -11.87 -8.01 -0.26
C GLY A 118 -10.86 -7.13 -1.02
N VAL A 119 -10.83 -5.81 -0.82
CA VAL A 119 -9.76 -4.95 -1.35
C VAL A 119 -8.40 -5.43 -0.84
N LYS A 120 -7.43 -5.67 -1.74
CA LYS A 120 -6.07 -6.10 -1.37
C LYS A 120 -5.04 -5.03 -1.73
N PHE A 121 -4.13 -4.79 -0.80
CA PHE A 121 -2.95 -3.96 -0.94
C PHE A 121 -1.74 -4.88 -1.10
N ILE A 122 -1.14 -4.87 -2.29
CA ILE A 122 0.05 -5.67 -2.59
C ILE A 122 1.27 -4.79 -2.35
N MET A 123 2.06 -5.15 -1.34
CA MET A 123 3.26 -4.41 -0.94
C MET A 123 4.51 -4.85 -1.73
N ASN A 124 5.66 -4.21 -1.50
CA ASN A 124 6.85 -4.44 -2.33
C ASN A 124 7.49 -5.83 -2.16
N GLY A 125 7.10 -6.60 -1.14
CA GLY A 125 7.55 -7.97 -0.99
C GLY A 125 7.11 -8.91 -2.12
N ALA A 126 6.14 -8.51 -2.95
CA ALA A 126 5.71 -9.26 -4.13
C ALA A 126 6.55 -8.96 -5.39
N ASN A 127 7.43 -7.95 -5.36
CA ASN A 127 8.12 -7.49 -6.56
C ASN A 127 9.27 -8.40 -6.96
N HIS A 128 9.22 -8.90 -8.19
CA HIS A 128 10.30 -9.68 -8.80
C HIS A 128 11.21 -8.81 -9.67
N LYS A 129 12.46 -9.27 -9.85
CA LYS A 129 13.36 -8.69 -10.84
C LYS A 129 12.92 -9.13 -12.23
N MET A 130 12.20 -8.26 -12.94
CA MET A 130 11.70 -8.53 -14.29
C MET A 130 12.75 -8.31 -15.38
N ASN A 131 13.83 -7.61 -15.05
CA ASN A 131 14.89 -7.24 -15.98
C ASN A 131 16.11 -8.16 -15.84
N ALA A 132 15.89 -9.46 -16.01
CA ALA A 132 16.90 -10.51 -15.95
C ALA A 132 16.48 -11.70 -16.82
N PHE A 133 17.41 -12.60 -17.13
CA PHE A 133 17.10 -13.82 -17.89
C PHE A 133 16.05 -14.71 -17.19
N SER A 134 15.96 -14.61 -15.86
CA SER A 134 14.93 -15.27 -15.06
C SER A 134 14.54 -14.39 -13.87
N THR A 135 13.29 -14.54 -13.42
CA THR A 135 12.79 -13.98 -12.15
C THR A 135 13.20 -14.83 -10.94
N TYR A 136 13.84 -15.99 -11.19
CA TYR A 136 14.49 -16.86 -10.21
C TYR A 136 16.01 -16.64 -10.24
N PRO A 137 16.71 -16.64 -9.09
CA PRO A 137 16.19 -16.80 -7.73
C PRO A 137 15.46 -15.56 -7.17
N PHE A 138 14.58 -15.77 -6.18
CA PHE A 138 13.93 -14.65 -5.53
C PHE A 138 14.83 -14.04 -4.46
N ALA A 139 15.22 -12.76 -4.66
CA ALA A 139 16.18 -12.05 -3.82
C ALA A 139 15.79 -11.97 -2.34
N ILE A 140 14.50 -12.14 -2.01
CA ILE A 140 14.01 -12.13 -0.63
C ILE A 140 14.53 -13.30 0.21
N PHE A 141 14.93 -14.41 -0.42
CA PHE A 141 15.36 -15.62 0.29
C PHE A 141 16.74 -15.50 0.96
N GLY A 142 17.46 -14.39 0.73
CA GLY A 142 18.73 -14.08 1.40
C GLY A 142 19.90 -14.98 0.98
N ASN A 143 20.91 -15.08 1.85
CA ASN A 143 22.12 -15.90 1.66
C ASN A 143 22.93 -15.58 0.38
N GLY A 144 23.05 -14.30 0.06
CA GLY A 144 23.76 -13.80 -1.12
C GLY A 144 22.84 -13.55 -2.32
N TRP A 145 21.59 -14.04 -2.29
CA TRP A 145 20.62 -13.84 -3.38
C TRP A 145 20.01 -12.43 -3.35
N GLU A 146 20.06 -11.74 -2.21
CA GLU A 146 19.64 -10.34 -2.04
C GLU A 146 20.41 -9.39 -3.00
N LYS A 147 21.66 -9.72 -3.31
CA LYS A 147 22.52 -8.97 -4.26
C LYS A 147 21.92 -8.86 -5.66
N ALA A 148 21.04 -9.81 -6.04
CA ALA A 148 20.38 -9.78 -7.33
C ALA A 148 19.47 -8.55 -7.50
N ALA A 149 18.94 -7.97 -6.41
CA ALA A 149 17.95 -6.89 -6.43
C ALA A 149 18.46 -5.53 -5.90
N GLU A 150 19.58 -5.48 -5.18
CA GLU A 150 20.04 -4.26 -4.47
C GLU A 150 20.20 -3.02 -5.36
N LYS A 151 20.68 -3.22 -6.58
CA LYS A 151 21.07 -2.16 -7.51
C LYS A 151 19.83 -1.34 -7.98
N LEU A 152 18.73 -2.00 -8.32
CA LEU A 152 17.49 -1.33 -8.76
C LEU A 152 16.68 -0.76 -7.59
N LEU A 153 16.71 -1.41 -6.42
CA LEU A 153 16.00 -0.93 -5.23
C LEU A 153 16.63 0.34 -4.63
N ARG A 154 17.93 0.56 -4.86
CA ARG A 154 18.62 1.81 -4.50
C ARG A 154 18.22 2.98 -5.40
N LEU A 155 17.97 2.72 -6.69
CA LEU A 155 17.64 3.75 -7.67
C LEU A 155 16.38 4.55 -7.31
N LYS A 156 15.36 3.88 -6.75
CA LYS A 156 14.05 4.45 -6.36
C LYS A 156 13.50 5.45 -7.39
N TRP A 157 13.54 5.07 -8.67
CA TRP A 157 13.20 5.98 -9.77
C TRP A 157 11.76 6.51 -9.69
N TRP A 158 10.86 5.79 -9.02
CA TRP A 158 9.49 6.22 -8.72
C TRP A 158 9.40 7.44 -7.78
N ASP A 159 10.48 7.78 -7.07
CA ASP A 159 10.58 9.00 -6.26
C ASP A 159 11.14 10.21 -7.04
N TRP A 160 11.57 10.02 -8.30
CA TRP A 160 12.13 11.08 -9.13
C TRP A 160 11.06 12.05 -9.64
N SER A 161 11.47 13.26 -10.04
CA SER A 161 10.55 14.20 -10.68
C SER A 161 10.13 13.68 -12.06
N PRO A 162 8.93 14.04 -12.55
CA PRO A 162 8.47 13.66 -13.89
C PRO A 162 9.47 14.01 -15.00
N GLU A 163 10.18 15.13 -14.88
CA GLU A 163 11.19 15.60 -15.82
C GLU A 163 12.38 14.63 -15.86
N LYS A 164 12.95 14.29 -14.70
CA LYS A 164 14.06 13.33 -14.61
C LYS A 164 13.67 11.94 -15.11
N ILE A 165 12.45 11.49 -14.85
CA ILE A 165 11.93 10.22 -15.40
C ILE A 165 11.90 10.28 -16.92
N THR A 166 11.38 11.38 -17.48
CA THR A 166 11.25 11.58 -18.93
C THR A 166 12.62 11.59 -19.62
N GLU A 167 13.59 12.31 -19.05
CA GLU A 167 14.97 12.35 -19.56
C GLU A 167 15.69 11.00 -19.43
N SER A 168 15.27 10.16 -18.48
CA SER A 168 15.90 8.85 -18.21
C SER A 168 15.18 7.68 -18.90
N LEU A 169 14.19 7.91 -19.76
CA LEU A 169 13.37 6.84 -20.36
C LEU A 169 14.21 5.81 -21.12
N GLU A 170 15.22 6.23 -21.88
CA GLU A 170 16.12 5.31 -22.58
C GLU A 170 16.82 4.36 -21.59
N PHE A 171 17.26 4.88 -20.44
CA PHE A 171 17.88 4.06 -19.40
C PHE A 171 16.85 3.15 -18.70
N LEU A 172 15.70 3.68 -18.28
CA LEU A 172 14.67 2.94 -17.55
C LEU A 172 14.03 1.81 -18.36
N THR A 173 13.99 1.95 -19.68
CA THR A 173 13.39 0.97 -20.60
C THR A 173 14.41 0.01 -21.21
N THR A 174 15.71 0.21 -20.95
CA THR A 174 16.77 -0.68 -21.43
C THR A 174 17.37 -1.51 -20.30
N LEU A 175 17.82 -2.72 -20.62
CA LEU A 175 18.52 -3.66 -19.72
C LEU A 175 19.97 -3.22 -19.37
N ASN A 176 20.28 -1.92 -19.43
CA ASN A 176 21.67 -1.46 -19.37
C ASN A 176 22.15 -1.17 -17.94
N PHE A 177 22.45 -2.24 -17.19
CA PHE A 177 22.96 -2.15 -15.82
C PHE A 177 24.35 -1.49 -15.70
N LYS A 178 25.10 -1.30 -16.79
CA LYS A 178 26.39 -0.59 -16.75
C LYS A 178 26.22 0.90 -16.44
N LYS A 179 25.11 1.50 -16.87
CA LYS A 179 24.78 2.91 -16.59
C LYS A 179 24.17 3.11 -15.21
N LEU A 180 23.81 2.05 -14.49
CA LEU A 180 23.06 2.19 -13.23
C LEU A 180 23.84 2.94 -12.15
N ASP A 181 25.17 2.78 -12.12
CA ASP A 181 26.03 3.47 -11.15
C ASP A 181 26.13 4.99 -11.44
N ASP A 182 25.65 5.45 -12.60
CA ASP A 182 25.56 6.89 -12.94
C ASP A 182 24.32 7.56 -12.30
N PHE A 183 23.38 6.79 -11.73
CA PHE A 183 22.08 7.27 -11.24
C PHE A 183 21.81 7.01 -9.75
N VAL A 184 22.61 6.17 -9.09
CA VAL A 184 22.51 5.83 -7.66
C VAL A 184 23.46 6.71 -6.85
#